data_AF-A0A959WGZ8-F1
#
_entry.id   AF-A0A959WGZ8-F1
#
_cell.length_a   1.000
_cell.length_b   1.000
_cell.length_c   1.000
_cell.angle_alpha   90.00
_cell.angle_beta   90.00
_cell.angle_gamma   90.00
#
_symmetry.space_group_name_H-M   'P 1'
#
loop_
_entity.id
_entity.type
_entity.pdbx_description
1 polymer ?
#
loop_
_entity_poly.entity_id
_entity_poly.type
_entity_poly.pdbx_seq_one_letter_code
_entity_poly.pdbx_strand_id
1 'polypeptide(L)'
;MSASRNRELLALVPVALLLTVGFAAVFAQNDNQLTNLSLSYGLYFLAICLATHIYIRIRLPNADPYLFPLMALLTAFGLVMLYRLDSELGNELARDQANWFVIGLILFAVVIHFFKDYSVLERYRYTIALISLGLLMAPRLPLIGSQVNGAYLGISLGPISFQPAELAKIGIVIFLASYLREHRELLVVGARRILGITFPPLKHLGPLLVVWGAAMFMLIFIRDLGSS
;
A
#
# COMPACT_ATOMS: atom_id res chain seq x y z
N MET A 1 -14.11 3.78 -27.25
CA MET A 1 -13.09 3.94 -26.18
C MET A 1 -13.77 4.60 -24.98
N SER A 2 -13.71 4.01 -23.79
CA SER A 2 -14.48 4.51 -22.63
C SER A 2 -14.06 5.92 -22.20
N ALA A 3 -15.03 6.81 -22.00
CA ALA A 3 -14.80 8.19 -21.54
C ALA A 3 -14.05 8.24 -20.19
N SER A 4 -14.14 7.19 -19.35
CA SER A 4 -13.44 7.13 -18.06
C SER A 4 -11.92 7.10 -18.21
N ARG A 5 -11.37 6.27 -19.09
CA ARG A 5 -9.91 6.17 -19.29
C ARG A 5 -9.30 7.44 -19.86
N ASN A 6 -10.06 8.17 -20.68
CA ASN A 6 -9.61 9.47 -21.17
C ASN A 6 -9.55 10.51 -20.03
N ARG A 7 -10.46 10.45 -19.05
CA ARG A 7 -10.39 11.31 -17.86
C ARG A 7 -9.16 11.02 -17.00
N GLU A 8 -8.83 9.75 -16.82
CA GLU A 8 -7.60 9.34 -16.13
C GLU A 8 -6.36 9.90 -16.81
N LEU A 9 -6.26 9.75 -18.14
CA LEU A 9 -5.16 10.30 -18.93
C LEU A 9 -5.05 11.82 -18.78
N LEU A 10 -6.17 12.54 -18.87
CA LEU A 10 -6.22 13.98 -18.67
C LEU A 10 -5.81 14.38 -17.25
N ALA A 11 -6.16 13.59 -16.24
CA ALA A 11 -5.80 13.82 -14.85
C ALA A 11 -4.31 13.58 -14.56
N LEU A 12 -3.60 12.78 -15.38
CA LEU A 12 -2.15 12.61 -15.24
C LEU A 12 -1.33 13.81 -15.73
N VAL A 13 -1.88 14.62 -16.63
CA VAL A 13 -1.22 15.83 -17.15
C VAL A 13 -0.87 16.84 -16.04
N PRO A 14 -1.82 17.30 -15.20
CA PRO A 14 -1.50 18.23 -14.11
C PRO A 14 -0.57 17.61 -13.07
N VAL A 15 -0.60 16.29 -12.88
CA VAL A 15 0.33 15.59 -11.97
C VAL A 15 1.77 15.68 -12.47
N ALA A 16 2.00 15.40 -13.76
CA ALA A 16 3.32 15.51 -14.35
C ALA A 16 3.84 16.96 -14.37
N LEU A 17 2.95 17.92 -14.61
CA LEU A 17 3.29 19.35 -14.51
C LEU A 17 3.71 19.72 -13.08
N LEU A 18 2.95 19.28 -12.06
CA LEU A 18 3.27 19.52 -10.66
C LEU A 18 4.65 18.99 -10.30
N LEU A 19 4.97 17.75 -10.69
CA LEU A 19 6.29 17.17 -10.42
C LEU A 19 7.40 17.97 -11.11
N THR A 20 7.23 18.28 -12.39
CA THR A 20 8.23 19.01 -13.18
C THR A 20 8.49 20.39 -12.61
N VAL A 21 7.42 21.14 -12.30
CA VAL A 21 7.51 22.47 -11.68
C VAL A 21 8.09 22.38 -10.27
N GLY A 22 7.71 21.37 -9.49
CA GLY A 22 8.22 21.14 -8.14
C GLY A 22 9.73 20.93 -8.13
N PHE A 23 10.25 20.04 -8.97
CA PHE A 23 11.70 19.87 -9.11
C PHE A 23 12.39 21.12 -9.64
N ALA A 24 11.82 21.79 -10.66
CA ALA A 24 12.37 23.04 -11.17
C ALA A 24 12.49 24.13 -10.09
N ALA A 25 11.50 24.24 -9.20
CA ALA A 25 11.53 25.16 -8.08
C ALA A 25 12.63 24.81 -7.06
N VAL A 26 12.83 23.52 -6.75
CA VAL A 26 13.90 23.07 -5.85
C VAL A 26 15.29 23.37 -6.44
N PHE A 27 15.51 23.08 -7.73
CA PHE A 27 16.79 23.37 -8.39
C PHE A 27 17.08 24.87 -8.50
N ALA A 28 16.06 25.67 -8.81
CA ALA A 28 16.19 27.13 -8.86
C ALA A 28 16.61 27.71 -7.50
N GLN A 29 16.15 27.12 -6.40
CA GLN A 29 16.49 27.56 -5.04
C GLN A 29 17.89 27.09 -4.59
N ASN A 30 18.28 25.86 -4.91
CA ASN A 30 19.52 25.27 -4.40
C ASN A 30 20.76 25.69 -5.20
N ASP A 31 20.68 25.67 -6.53
CA ASP A 31 21.85 25.86 -7.40
C ASP A 31 21.82 27.20 -8.16
N ASN A 32 20.77 28.01 -7.97
CA ASN A 32 20.53 29.25 -8.72
C ASN A 32 20.55 29.06 -10.25
N GLN A 33 20.41 27.83 -10.73
CA GLN A 33 20.40 27.45 -12.14
C GLN A 33 19.21 26.56 -12.45
N LEU A 34 18.51 26.88 -13.54
CA LEU A 34 17.49 26.00 -14.11
C LEU A 34 18.19 24.93 -14.95
N THR A 35 18.38 23.75 -14.37
CA THR A 35 18.95 22.61 -15.09
C THR A 35 17.88 21.82 -15.85
N ASN A 36 18.24 21.33 -17.03
CA ASN A 36 17.41 20.39 -17.83
C ASN A 36 17.08 19.07 -17.08
N LEU A 37 17.76 18.80 -15.96
CA LEU A 37 17.51 17.64 -15.12
C LEU A 37 16.09 17.62 -14.55
N SER A 38 15.53 18.77 -14.18
CA SER A 38 14.14 18.89 -13.71
C SER A 38 13.13 18.38 -14.74
N LEU A 39 13.31 18.78 -16.00
CA LEU A 39 12.52 18.32 -17.14
C LEU A 39 12.69 16.81 -17.35
N SER A 40 13.91 16.29 -17.24
CA SER A 40 14.18 14.87 -17.42
C SER A 40 13.47 13.99 -16.39
N TYR A 41 13.45 14.39 -15.11
CA TYR A 41 12.71 13.68 -14.06
C TYR A 41 11.19 13.77 -14.27
N GLY A 42 10.70 14.94 -14.67
CA GLY A 42 9.31 15.15 -15.09
C GLY A 42 8.88 14.19 -16.21
N LEU A 43 9.68 14.09 -17.27
CA LEU A 43 9.43 13.23 -18.41
C LEU A 43 9.51 11.74 -18.05
N TYR A 44 10.48 11.34 -17.23
CA TYR A 44 10.61 9.95 -16.77
C TYR A 44 9.40 9.51 -15.94
N PHE A 45 8.98 10.35 -14.99
CA PHE A 45 7.79 10.09 -14.18
C PHE A 45 6.52 10.00 -15.05
N LEU A 46 6.33 10.95 -15.97
CA LEU A 46 5.22 10.94 -16.93
C LEU A 46 5.23 9.64 -17.75
N ALA A 47 6.39 9.24 -18.28
CA ALA A 47 6.52 8.04 -19.10
C ALA A 47 6.10 6.77 -18.34
N ILE A 48 6.52 6.63 -17.08
CA ILE A 48 6.12 5.50 -16.22
C ILE A 48 4.62 5.53 -15.92
N CYS A 49 4.07 6.71 -15.59
CA CYS A 49 2.64 6.87 -15.35
C CYS A 49 1.81 6.55 -16.60
N LEU A 50 2.27 6.95 -17.78
CA LEU A 50 1.63 6.63 -19.06
C LEU A 50 1.70 5.13 -19.38
N ALA A 51 2.86 4.49 -19.17
CA ALA A 51 3.00 3.05 -19.35
C ALA A 51 2.05 2.28 -18.44
N THR A 52 1.95 2.69 -17.16
CA THR A 52 1.03 2.10 -16.20
C THR A 52 -0.43 2.36 -16.58
N HIS A 53 -0.76 3.58 -17.02
CA HIS A 53 -2.09 3.93 -17.52
C HIS A 53 -2.50 3.03 -18.69
N ILE A 54 -1.61 2.83 -19.68
CA ILE A 54 -1.87 1.96 -20.82
C ILE A 54 -2.12 0.53 -20.34
N TYR A 55 -1.32 0.04 -19.39
CA TYR A 55 -1.53 -1.28 -18.79
C TYR A 55 -2.90 -1.43 -18.12
N ILE A 56 -3.28 -0.47 -17.25
CA ILE A 56 -4.59 -0.42 -16.59
C ILE A 56 -5.70 -0.34 -17.63
N ARG A 57 -5.54 0.48 -18.68
CA ARG A 57 -6.52 0.65 -19.75
C ARG A 57 -6.80 -0.65 -20.49
N ILE A 58 -5.78 -1.49 -20.68
CA ILE A 58 -5.91 -2.79 -21.35
C ILE A 58 -6.47 -3.85 -20.39
N ARG A 59 -5.98 -3.92 -19.14
CA ARG A 59 -6.32 -5.00 -18.20
C ARG A 59 -7.57 -4.75 -17.38
N LEU A 60 -7.87 -3.49 -17.07
CA LEU A 60 -8.95 -3.06 -16.19
C LEU A 60 -9.75 -1.90 -16.81
N PRO A 61 -10.44 -2.11 -17.96
CA PRO A 61 -11.13 -1.04 -18.68
C PRO A 61 -12.25 -0.36 -17.87
N ASN A 62 -12.79 -1.07 -16.87
CA ASN A 62 -13.87 -0.63 -16.00
C ASN A 62 -13.40 -0.14 -14.61
N ALA A 63 -12.09 -0.03 -14.38
CA ALA A 63 -11.58 0.51 -13.12
C ALA A 63 -12.07 1.96 -12.89
N ASP A 64 -11.94 2.44 -11.66
CA ASP A 64 -12.12 3.85 -11.34
C ASP A 64 -11.01 4.70 -12.02
N PRO A 65 -11.33 5.82 -12.69
CA PRO A 65 -10.36 6.62 -13.43
C PRO A 65 -9.58 7.64 -12.58
N TYR A 66 -9.91 7.82 -11.31
CA TYR A 66 -9.33 8.85 -10.45
C TYR A 66 -8.33 8.30 -9.43
N LEU A 67 -8.47 7.03 -9.02
CA LEU A 67 -7.57 6.43 -8.01
C LEU A 67 -6.08 6.46 -8.42
N PHE A 68 -5.77 6.08 -9.66
CA PHE A 68 -4.38 6.07 -10.12
C PHE A 68 -3.77 7.48 -10.24
N PRO A 69 -4.46 8.47 -10.86
CA PRO A 69 -3.98 9.85 -10.86
C PRO A 69 -3.81 10.46 -9.46
N LEU A 70 -4.70 10.16 -8.51
CA LEU A 70 -4.58 10.64 -7.12
C LEU A 70 -3.34 10.05 -6.43
N MET A 71 -3.09 8.76 -6.62
CA MET A 71 -1.87 8.11 -6.12
C MET A 71 -0.61 8.74 -6.75
N ALA A 72 -0.62 8.95 -8.06
CA ALA A 72 0.48 9.60 -8.77
C ALA A 72 0.70 11.04 -8.27
N LEU A 73 -0.37 11.79 -7.97
CA LEU A 73 -0.30 13.14 -7.40
C LEU A 73 0.39 13.14 -6.04
N LEU A 74 -0.05 12.26 -5.12
CA LEU A 74 0.55 12.17 -3.79
C LEU A 74 2.01 11.73 -3.86
N THR A 75 2.32 10.80 -4.77
CA THR A 75 3.71 10.36 -5.01
C THR A 75 4.57 11.50 -5.56
N ALA A 76 4.05 12.25 -6.54
CA ALA A 76 4.76 13.37 -7.13
C ALA A 76 5.10 14.44 -6.08
N PHE A 77 4.12 14.80 -5.26
CA PHE A 77 4.31 15.72 -4.15
C PHE A 77 5.34 15.17 -3.14
N GLY A 78 5.22 13.90 -2.74
CA GLY A 78 6.13 13.26 -1.81
C GLY A 78 7.57 13.19 -2.31
N LEU A 79 7.79 12.89 -3.60
CA LEU A 79 9.11 12.85 -4.22
C LEU A 79 9.77 14.23 -4.25
N VAL A 80 9.04 15.28 -4.63
CA VAL A 80 9.55 16.66 -4.63
C VAL A 80 9.91 17.08 -3.20
N MET A 81 9.06 16.77 -2.22
CA MET A 81 9.31 17.11 -0.82
C MET A 81 10.50 16.35 -0.24
N LEU A 82 10.62 15.04 -0.50
CA LEU A 82 11.77 14.25 -0.07
C LEU A 82 13.06 14.77 -0.70
N TYR A 83 13.06 15.03 -2.01
CA TYR A 83 14.23 15.59 -2.69
C TYR A 83 14.63 16.95 -2.10
N ARG A 84 13.65 17.79 -1.74
CA ARG A 84 13.90 19.07 -1.09
C ARG A 84 14.49 18.91 0.32
N LEU A 85 14.06 17.91 1.09
CA LEU A 85 14.51 17.69 2.48
C LEU A 85 15.84 16.94 2.57
N ASP A 86 16.08 16.05 1.60
CA ASP A 86 17.25 15.16 1.53
C ASP A 86 18.41 15.76 0.71
N SER A 87 18.25 16.99 0.22
CA SER A 87 19.25 17.66 -0.62
C SER A 87 20.58 17.84 0.08
N GLU A 88 20.57 18.09 1.40
CA GLU A 88 21.77 18.24 2.22
C GLU A 88 22.45 16.90 2.56
N LEU A 89 21.76 15.77 2.38
CA LEU A 89 22.23 14.42 2.71
C LEU A 89 22.63 13.59 1.48
N GLY A 90 22.62 14.19 0.27
CA GLY A 90 23.06 13.53 -0.95
C GLY A 90 21.94 12.95 -1.84
N ASN A 91 20.67 13.18 -1.50
CA ASN A 91 19.49 12.72 -2.25
C ASN A 91 19.33 11.19 -2.33
N GLU A 92 19.93 10.43 -1.42
CA GLU A 92 19.84 8.97 -1.40
C GLU A 92 18.41 8.50 -1.10
N LEU A 93 17.74 9.10 -0.11
CA LEU A 93 16.37 8.75 0.27
C LEU A 93 15.38 9.07 -0.85
N ALA A 94 15.57 10.20 -1.54
CA ALA A 94 14.72 10.57 -2.67
C ALA A 94 14.88 9.60 -3.85
N ARG A 95 16.11 9.14 -4.13
CA ARG A 95 16.39 8.13 -5.16
C ARG A 95 15.80 6.77 -4.79
N ASP A 96 15.96 6.36 -3.55
CA ASP A 96 15.38 5.10 -3.06
C ASP A 96 13.86 5.13 -3.12
N GLN A 97 13.22 6.25 -2.75
CA GLN A 97 11.77 6.42 -2.89
C GLN A 97 11.33 6.29 -4.35
N ALA A 98 12.06 6.87 -5.30
CA ALA A 98 11.76 6.75 -6.72
C ALA A 98 11.90 5.30 -7.21
N ASN A 99 12.93 4.58 -6.77
CA ASN A 99 13.12 3.16 -7.07
C ASN A 99 11.98 2.31 -6.50
N TRP A 100 11.60 2.54 -5.24
CA TRP A 100 10.48 1.86 -4.58
C TRP A 100 9.15 2.14 -5.24
N PHE A 101 8.94 3.36 -5.76
CA PHE A 101 7.76 3.67 -6.57
C PHE A 101 7.69 2.80 -7.82
N VAL A 102 8.79 2.67 -8.57
CA VAL A 102 8.84 1.82 -9.78
C VAL A 102 8.60 0.34 -9.41
N ILE A 103 9.26 -0.16 -8.36
CA ILE A 103 9.04 -1.53 -7.86
C ILE A 103 7.57 -1.73 -7.47
N GLY A 104 6.98 -0.75 -6.78
CA GLY A 104 5.57 -0.77 -6.37
C GLY A 104 4.62 -0.85 -7.58
N LEU A 105 4.88 -0.11 -8.65
CA LEU A 105 4.10 -0.18 -9.89
C LEU A 105 4.25 -1.53 -10.61
N ILE A 106 5.44 -2.13 -10.58
CA ILE A 106 5.67 -3.48 -11.12
C ILE A 106 4.86 -4.50 -10.31
N LEU A 107 4.94 -4.46 -8.98
CA LEU A 107 4.18 -5.34 -8.10
C LEU A 107 2.66 -5.15 -8.28
N PHE A 108 2.21 -3.90 -8.41
CA PHE A 108 0.82 -3.59 -8.74
C PHE A 108 0.38 -4.24 -10.07
N ALA A 109 1.20 -4.13 -11.12
CA ALA A 109 0.92 -4.75 -12.41
C ALA A 109 0.87 -6.29 -12.31
N VAL A 110 1.81 -6.89 -11.57
CA VAL A 110 1.88 -8.33 -11.29
C VAL A 110 0.60 -8.79 -10.57
N VAL A 111 0.17 -8.09 -9.53
CA VAL A 111 -1.06 -8.43 -8.79
C VAL A 111 -2.27 -8.42 -9.72
N ILE A 112 -2.45 -7.38 -10.55
CA ILE A 112 -3.54 -7.33 -11.54
C ILE A 112 -3.45 -8.48 -12.53
N HIS A 113 -2.24 -8.89 -12.92
CA HIS A 113 -2.05 -9.96 -13.89
C HIS A 113 -2.51 -11.32 -13.35
N PHE A 114 -2.09 -11.66 -12.12
CA PHE A 114 -2.31 -12.98 -11.53
C PHE A 114 -3.66 -13.10 -10.80
N PHE A 115 -4.14 -12.03 -10.16
CA PHE A 115 -5.36 -12.04 -9.35
C PHE A 115 -6.58 -11.53 -10.13
N LYS A 116 -6.87 -12.15 -11.27
CA LYS A 116 -8.06 -11.81 -12.07
C LYS A 116 -9.36 -12.19 -11.38
N ASP A 117 -9.36 -13.32 -10.68
CA ASP A 117 -10.49 -13.79 -9.88
C ASP A 117 -10.15 -13.70 -8.39
N TYR A 118 -10.63 -12.64 -7.76
CA TYR A 118 -10.40 -12.41 -6.33
C TYR A 118 -11.24 -13.34 -5.43
N SER A 119 -12.23 -14.06 -5.98
CA SER A 119 -13.03 -15.01 -5.19
C SER A 119 -12.20 -16.19 -4.69
N VAL A 120 -11.09 -16.50 -5.38
CA VAL A 120 -10.14 -17.55 -4.96
C VAL A 120 -9.58 -17.27 -3.57
N LEU A 121 -9.36 -15.99 -3.22
CA LEU A 121 -8.84 -15.61 -1.89
C LEU A 121 -9.82 -16.01 -0.77
N GLU A 122 -11.12 -16.03 -1.06
CA GLU A 122 -12.12 -16.39 -0.06
C GLU A 122 -12.06 -17.86 0.35
N ARG A 123 -11.61 -18.73 -0.55
CA ARG A 123 -11.42 -20.17 -0.26
C ARG A 123 -10.29 -20.39 0.75
N TYR A 124 -9.29 -19.52 0.74
CA TYR A 124 -8.08 -19.65 1.56
C TYR A 124 -8.06 -18.71 2.77
N ARG A 125 -9.21 -18.17 3.20
CA ARG A 125 -9.32 -17.16 4.27
C ARG A 125 -8.51 -17.50 5.53
N TYR A 126 -8.60 -18.73 6.03
CA TYR A 126 -7.92 -19.16 7.25
C TYR A 126 -6.42 -19.37 7.03
N THR A 127 -6.03 -19.86 5.85
CA THR A 127 -4.62 -19.96 5.46
C THR A 127 -3.99 -18.58 5.35
N ILE A 128 -4.70 -17.62 4.73
CA ILE A 128 -4.27 -16.23 4.64
C ILE A 128 -4.14 -15.60 6.03
N ALA A 129 -5.12 -15.81 6.92
CA ALA A 129 -5.05 -15.34 8.29
C ALA A 129 -3.84 -15.93 9.03
N LEU A 130 -3.60 -17.23 8.92
CA LEU A 130 -2.48 -17.91 9.55
C LEU A 130 -1.13 -17.39 9.03
N ILE A 131 -1.00 -17.19 7.71
CA ILE A 131 0.19 -16.60 7.09
C ILE A 131 0.38 -15.16 7.58
N SER A 132 -0.67 -14.35 7.64
CA SER A 132 -0.60 -12.98 8.18
C SER A 132 -0.12 -12.94 9.62
N LEU A 133 -0.63 -13.81 10.48
CA LEU A 133 -0.18 -13.95 11.86
C LEU A 133 1.29 -14.39 11.92
N GLY A 134 1.71 -15.32 11.05
CA GLY A 134 3.11 -15.70 10.90
C GLY A 134 4.00 -14.53 10.47
N LEU A 135 3.54 -13.71 9.52
CA LEU A 135 4.24 -12.51 9.05
C LEU A 135 4.42 -11.48 10.18
N LEU A 136 3.40 -11.26 11.03
CA LEU A 136 3.53 -10.38 12.20
C LEU A 136 4.63 -10.83 13.17
N MET A 137 4.84 -12.14 13.28
CA MET A 137 5.89 -12.72 14.13
C MET A 137 7.26 -12.76 13.46
N ALA A 138 7.32 -12.63 12.13
CA ALA A 138 8.54 -12.83 11.37
C ALA A 138 9.71 -11.88 11.77
N PRO A 139 9.49 -10.59 12.10
CA PRO A 139 10.54 -9.72 12.64
C PRO A 139 11.16 -10.16 13.97
N ARG A 140 10.55 -11.11 14.70
CA ARG A 140 11.10 -11.66 15.95
C ARG A 140 12.01 -12.86 15.74
N LEU A 141 12.13 -13.37 14.51
CA LEU A 141 13.00 -14.50 14.23
C LEU A 141 14.48 -14.09 14.31
N PRO A 142 15.32 -14.83 15.06
CA PRO A 142 16.70 -14.43 15.38
C PRO A 142 17.66 -14.38 14.19
N LEU A 143 17.23 -14.83 13.00
CA LEU A 143 18.04 -14.88 11.78
C LEU A 143 17.73 -13.76 10.79
N ILE A 144 16.54 -13.16 10.88
CA ILE A 144 15.96 -12.34 9.80
C ILE A 144 15.41 -11.01 10.34
N GLY A 145 15.03 -10.98 11.62
CA GLY A 145 14.50 -9.81 12.28
C GLY A 145 15.53 -8.73 12.53
N SER A 146 15.19 -7.48 12.23
CA SER A 146 15.98 -6.31 12.61
C SER A 146 15.28 -5.52 13.71
N GLN A 147 16.06 -5.17 14.75
CA GLN A 147 15.59 -4.33 15.83
C GLN A 147 15.98 -2.87 15.53
N VAL A 148 14.98 -2.00 15.44
CA VAL A 148 15.17 -0.55 15.26
C VAL A 148 14.46 0.15 16.40
N ASN A 149 15.19 1.01 17.13
CA ASN A 149 14.64 1.75 18.28
C ASN A 149 13.93 0.88 19.33
N GLY A 150 14.46 -0.33 19.59
CA GLY A 150 13.88 -1.25 20.56
C GLY A 150 12.66 -2.05 20.08
N ALA A 151 12.15 -1.77 18.89
CA ALA A 151 11.02 -2.47 18.26
C ALA A 151 11.51 -3.42 17.15
N TYR A 152 10.79 -4.54 16.98
CA TYR A 152 11.07 -5.53 15.94
C TYR A 152 10.05 -5.38 14.83
N LEU A 153 10.27 -4.41 13.96
CA LEU A 153 9.32 -4.01 12.92
C LEU A 153 9.66 -4.64 11.57
N GLY A 154 10.96 -4.73 11.29
CA GLY A 154 11.48 -5.04 9.97
C GLY A 154 12.11 -6.40 9.88
N ILE A 155 12.18 -6.85 8.63
CA ILE A 155 13.08 -7.90 8.20
C ILE A 155 14.13 -7.25 7.29
N SER A 156 15.40 -7.57 7.52
CA SER A 156 16.51 -7.10 6.70
C SER A 156 17.15 -8.29 5.97
N LEU A 157 16.99 -8.33 4.65
CA LEU A 157 17.57 -9.33 3.76
C LEU A 157 18.63 -8.66 2.89
N GLY A 158 19.84 -8.53 3.41
CA GLY A 158 20.94 -7.83 2.73
C GLY A 158 20.58 -6.35 2.47
N PRO A 159 20.54 -5.88 1.21
CA PRO A 159 20.22 -4.50 0.89
C PRO A 159 18.73 -4.16 0.96
N ILE A 160 17.85 -5.17 1.11
CA ILE A 160 16.40 -4.96 1.12
C ILE A 160 15.88 -5.09 2.54
N SER A 161 15.27 -4.03 3.04
CA SER A 161 14.45 -4.05 4.25
C SER A 161 12.98 -3.97 3.88
N PHE A 162 12.14 -4.84 4.44
CA PHE A 162 10.69 -4.74 4.30
C PHE A 162 10.01 -4.97 5.65
N GLN A 163 8.83 -4.38 5.82
CA GLN A 163 8.00 -4.56 7.02
C GLN A 163 6.93 -5.62 6.75
N PRO A 164 7.06 -6.85 7.29
CA PRO A 164 6.10 -7.92 7.05
C PRO A 164 4.69 -7.57 7.55
N ALA A 165 4.59 -6.70 8.54
CA ALA A 165 3.33 -6.23 9.10
C ALA A 165 2.44 -5.53 8.06
N GLU A 166 3.02 -4.86 7.07
CA GLU A 166 2.25 -4.23 5.97
C GLU A 166 1.49 -5.27 5.15
N LEU A 167 2.17 -6.37 4.78
CA LEU A 167 1.53 -7.46 4.06
C LEU A 167 0.54 -8.23 4.95
N ALA A 168 0.87 -8.41 6.23
CA ALA A 168 -0.01 -9.06 7.19
C ALA A 168 -1.35 -8.34 7.33
N LYS A 169 -1.35 -6.98 7.38
CA LYS A 169 -2.55 -6.15 7.44
C LYS A 169 -3.49 -6.42 6.26
N ILE A 170 -2.96 -6.51 5.04
CA ILE A 170 -3.75 -6.82 3.85
C ILE A 170 -4.41 -8.21 3.99
N GLY A 171 -3.66 -9.23 4.41
CA GLY A 171 -4.22 -10.58 4.60
C GLY A 171 -5.27 -10.66 5.71
N ILE A 172 -5.12 -9.90 6.80
CA ILE A 172 -6.14 -9.80 7.86
C ILE A 172 -7.42 -9.16 7.32
N VAL A 173 -7.30 -8.10 6.50
CA VAL A 173 -8.47 -7.47 5.85
C VAL A 173 -9.17 -8.46 4.91
N ILE A 174 -8.42 -9.24 4.12
CA ILE A 174 -8.97 -10.29 3.25
C ILE A 174 -9.71 -11.35 4.08
N PHE A 175 -9.11 -11.84 5.15
CA PHE A 175 -9.76 -12.79 6.06
C PHE A 175 -11.05 -12.21 6.62
N LEU A 176 -11.01 -10.99 7.14
CA LEU A 176 -12.16 -10.33 7.74
C LEU A 176 -13.29 -10.14 6.73
N ALA A 177 -12.99 -9.62 5.56
CA ALA A 177 -13.97 -9.42 4.49
C ALA A 177 -14.59 -10.75 4.04
N SER A 178 -13.76 -11.77 3.84
CA SER A 178 -14.21 -13.09 3.41
C SER A 178 -15.09 -13.77 4.47
N TYR A 179 -14.66 -13.73 5.74
CA TYR A 179 -15.38 -14.34 6.86
C TYR A 179 -16.75 -13.69 7.06
N LEU A 180 -16.81 -12.35 7.06
CA LEU A 180 -18.05 -11.59 7.19
C LEU A 180 -19.00 -11.83 6.02
N ARG A 181 -18.49 -11.96 4.79
CA ARG A 181 -19.31 -12.27 3.61
C ARG A 181 -20.00 -13.63 3.75
N GLU A 182 -19.27 -14.67 4.14
CA GLU A 182 -19.80 -16.04 4.30
C GLU A 182 -20.82 -16.12 5.45
N HIS A 183 -20.57 -15.44 6.56
CA HIS A 183 -21.45 -15.49 7.73
C HIS A 183 -22.51 -14.38 7.73
N ARG A 184 -22.65 -13.61 6.65
CA ARG A 184 -23.55 -12.45 6.57
C ARG A 184 -24.97 -12.79 6.98
N GLU A 185 -25.52 -13.89 6.47
CA GLU A 185 -26.89 -14.29 6.75
C GLU A 185 -27.07 -14.72 8.21
N LEU A 186 -26.10 -15.45 8.76
CA LEU A 186 -26.12 -15.88 10.17
C LEU A 186 -26.00 -14.71 11.15
N LEU A 187 -25.21 -13.69 10.78
CA LEU A 187 -25.06 -12.46 11.56
C LEU A 187 -26.31 -11.58 11.53
N VAL A 188 -27.12 -11.65 10.46
CA VAL A 188 -28.35 -10.87 10.31
C VAL A 188 -29.56 -11.59 10.87
N VAL A 189 -29.70 -12.90 10.64
CA VAL A 189 -30.88 -13.70 11.04
C VAL A 189 -30.79 -14.18 12.49
N GLY A 190 -29.58 -14.51 12.97
CA GLY A 190 -29.37 -15.00 14.34
C GLY A 190 -29.30 -13.92 15.41
N ALA A 191 -29.43 -12.65 15.03
CA ALA A 191 -29.14 -11.54 15.94
C ALA A 191 -30.24 -11.35 16.99
N ARG A 192 -29.84 -11.34 18.27
CA ARG A 192 -30.73 -11.07 19.39
C ARG A 192 -30.89 -9.56 19.55
N ARG A 193 -32.13 -9.08 19.60
CA ARG A 193 -32.41 -7.66 19.86
C ARG A 193 -32.48 -7.44 21.37
N ILE A 194 -31.53 -6.70 21.92
CA ILE A 194 -31.48 -6.32 23.34
C ILE A 194 -31.40 -4.79 23.39
N LEU A 195 -32.32 -4.15 24.13
CA LEU A 195 -32.38 -2.69 24.27
C LEU A 195 -32.40 -1.93 22.92
N GLY A 196 -33.12 -2.46 21.92
CA GLY A 196 -33.21 -1.86 20.58
C GLY A 196 -31.99 -2.09 19.68
N ILE A 197 -30.88 -2.60 20.23
CA ILE A 197 -29.63 -2.92 19.51
C ILE A 197 -29.63 -4.41 19.12
N THR A 198 -29.26 -4.69 17.87
CA THR A 198 -29.26 -6.04 17.29
C THR A 198 -27.86 -6.66 17.46
N PHE A 199 -27.72 -7.60 18.37
CA PHE A 199 -26.44 -8.26 18.67
C PHE A 199 -26.31 -9.57 17.89
N PRO A 200 -25.30 -9.72 17.02
CA PRO A 200 -25.06 -10.97 16.32
C PRO A 200 -24.63 -12.08 17.30
N PRO A 201 -24.83 -13.36 16.94
CA PRO A 201 -24.46 -14.47 17.83
C PRO A 201 -22.95 -14.51 18.08
N LEU A 202 -22.54 -14.40 19.35
CA LEU A 202 -21.14 -14.46 19.79
C LEU A 202 -20.36 -15.68 19.27
N LYS A 203 -21.03 -16.82 19.09
CA LYS A 203 -20.41 -18.05 18.57
C LYS A 203 -19.81 -17.86 17.17
N HIS A 204 -20.43 -17.05 16.33
CA HIS A 204 -19.93 -16.73 14.97
C HIS A 204 -18.97 -15.54 14.95
N LEU A 205 -18.80 -14.83 16.08
CA LEU A 205 -17.74 -13.84 16.22
C LEU A 205 -16.42 -14.47 16.70
N GLY A 206 -16.46 -15.72 17.20
CA GLY A 206 -15.31 -16.41 17.78
C GLY A 206 -14.05 -16.36 16.91
N PRO A 207 -14.06 -16.88 15.67
CA PRO A 207 -12.88 -16.86 14.80
C PRO A 207 -12.34 -15.45 14.51
N LEU A 208 -13.24 -14.47 14.35
CA LEU A 208 -12.88 -13.07 14.12
C LEU A 208 -12.18 -12.48 15.35
N LEU A 209 -12.74 -12.68 16.54
CA LEU A 209 -12.16 -12.23 17.80
C LEU A 209 -10.82 -12.91 18.10
N VAL A 210 -10.67 -14.19 17.75
CA VAL A 210 -9.41 -14.92 17.91
C VAL A 210 -8.32 -14.35 17.01
N VAL A 211 -8.59 -14.16 15.71
CA VAL A 211 -7.59 -13.61 14.78
C VAL A 211 -7.27 -12.16 15.13
N TRP A 212 -8.28 -11.35 15.44
CA TRP A 212 -8.08 -9.97 15.87
C TRP A 212 -7.29 -9.87 17.18
N GLY A 213 -7.66 -10.66 18.19
CA GLY A 213 -6.98 -10.70 19.48
C GLY A 213 -5.54 -11.18 19.36
N ALA A 214 -5.30 -12.20 18.53
CA ALA A 214 -3.95 -12.67 18.22
C ALA A 214 -3.12 -11.58 17.52
N ALA A 215 -3.69 -10.86 16.55
CA ALA A 215 -3.02 -9.75 15.89
C ALA A 215 -2.69 -8.61 16.87
N MET A 216 -3.64 -8.19 17.72
CA MET A 216 -3.39 -7.16 18.74
C MET A 216 -2.33 -7.59 19.75
N PHE A 217 -2.39 -8.83 20.22
CA PHE A 217 -1.37 -9.39 21.10
C PHE A 217 0.01 -9.37 20.43
N MET A 218 0.10 -9.73 19.15
CA MET A 218 1.35 -9.67 18.40
C MET A 218 1.88 -8.25 18.29
N LEU A 219 1.04 -7.25 17.98
CA LEU A 219 1.46 -5.84 17.90
C LEU A 219 2.06 -5.33 19.22
N ILE A 220 1.43 -5.69 20.35
CA ILE A 220 1.98 -5.42 21.69
C ILE A 220 3.31 -6.14 21.87
N PHE A 221 3.36 -7.43 21.50
CA PHE A 221 4.55 -8.25 21.65
C PHE A 221 5.73 -7.67 20.87
N ILE A 222 5.55 -7.25 19.61
CA ILE A 222 6.60 -6.66 18.76
C ILE A 222 6.94 -5.20 19.10
N ARG A 223 6.21 -4.58 20.03
CA ARG A 223 6.33 -3.18 20.46
C ARG A 223 6.06 -2.15 19.34
N ASP A 224 5.17 -2.48 18.42
CA ASP A 224 4.81 -1.64 17.27
C ASP A 224 3.76 -0.56 17.62
N LEU A 225 3.14 -0.65 18.81
CA LEU A 225 2.15 0.34 19.26
C LEU A 225 2.77 1.63 19.81
N GLY A 226 4.09 1.80 19.72
CA GLY A 226 4.79 2.95 20.30
C GLY A 226 4.69 3.01 21.83
N SER A 227 4.34 1.90 22.49
CA SER A 227 4.34 1.82 23.95
C SER A 227 5.80 1.79 24.43
N SER A 228 6.29 2.96 24.83
CA SER A 228 7.54 3.18 25.55
C SER A 228 7.57 2.43 26.87
#